data_AF-A0A8F9TWI2-F1
#
_entry.id   AF-A0A8F9TWI2-F1
#
_cell.length_a   1.000
_cell.length_b   1.000
_cell.length_c   1.000
_cell.angle_alpha   90.00
_cell.angle_beta   90.00
_cell.angle_gamma   90.00
#
_symmetry.space_group_name_H-M   'P 1'
#
loop_
_entity.id
_entity.type
_entity.pdbx_description
1 polymer ?
#
loop_
_entity_poly.entity_id
_entity_poly.type
_entity_poly.pdbx_seq_one_letter_code
_entity_poly.pdbx_strand_id
1 'polypeptide(L)'
;MLARRSLLAALCALTFAAPLAHAQPSPATAAPSAPASTLIPFPEPLLARALAEPAPRWKFSPGKRYHELPHVFALQLLALSAHFDPLHPAGDSTLAAAVAAKIRTFLVSEPDADGNTREPEALGGLGGWSHNSAAQILLLARRTPAVWDALSPEEHRRADLLMHAFAIAGHFTLDDDNDFGVLLDGVALYQKSWNPNIVEGYVDVMTAASLYFGADELNAFFRTFDFDAFTEQLRIANFRNVLRCWTHTPAMRDLLMNGGTFRAPGESAGEKLGGTVGHGAGVRNDFTYLGYTLAQPWELYRTQANRQFCKTARTIVTICGDNRTHLLQRASAATLSPFEGQIGMCAEFESTDWNGMRSSTSYAFEGSMLQLSIAATLHAIGAWRDDAAGRSIAQRMSVGIGDLLFKAREGYRGWSLGQERIVWLEQDLQPLGSDYIFPLWTDYLAREKSSAAAPAATPSAHASGQN
;
A
#
# COMPACT_ATOMS: atom_id res chain seq x y z
N MET A 1 11.36 -33.78 -70.23
CA MET A 1 11.49 -32.32 -70.12
C MET A 1 11.77 -32.02 -68.65
N LEU A 2 13.06 -32.03 -68.30
CA LEU A 2 13.87 -30.83 -67.96
C LEU A 2 13.40 -30.14 -66.67
N ALA A 3 14.20 -29.81 -65.66
CA ALA A 3 15.55 -30.13 -65.20
C ALA A 3 15.70 -29.28 -63.91
N ARG A 4 16.02 -29.86 -62.74
CA ARG A 4 17.30 -29.69 -62.02
C ARG A 4 17.98 -28.32 -62.16
N ARG A 5 18.17 -27.62 -61.02
CA ARG A 5 19.44 -27.13 -60.42
C ARG A 5 19.13 -26.16 -59.27
N SER A 6 19.51 -26.45 -58.01
CA SER A 6 20.81 -26.07 -57.37
C SER A 6 20.80 -24.58 -56.95
N LEU A 7 21.29 -24.09 -55.80
CA LEU A 7 22.22 -24.60 -54.81
C LEU A 7 22.20 -23.65 -53.57
N LEU A 8 22.58 -24.22 -52.42
CA LEU A 8 23.22 -23.67 -51.22
C LEU A 8 23.45 -22.15 -51.00
N ALA A 9 23.27 -21.76 -49.72
CA ALA A 9 24.19 -21.07 -48.80
C ALA A 9 23.46 -19.91 -48.08
N ALA A 10 23.72 -19.50 -46.85
CA ALA A 10 24.43 -19.97 -45.67
C ALA A 10 24.21 -18.84 -44.63
N LEU A 11 24.20 -19.17 -43.33
CA LEU A 11 24.50 -18.31 -42.18
C LEU A 11 24.13 -16.81 -42.26
N CYS A 12 23.25 -16.37 -41.36
CA CYS A 12 23.61 -15.31 -40.41
C CYS A 12 22.60 -15.30 -39.25
N ALA A 13 23.01 -15.92 -38.14
CA ALA A 13 22.51 -15.57 -36.83
C ALA A 13 23.02 -14.15 -36.52
N LEU A 14 22.11 -13.19 -36.37
CA LEU A 14 22.41 -11.87 -35.83
C LEU A 14 21.81 -11.77 -34.43
N THR A 15 22.63 -12.17 -33.46
CA THR A 15 22.57 -11.73 -32.07
C THR A 15 22.66 -10.20 -32.03
N PHE A 16 21.56 -9.52 -31.69
CA PHE A 16 21.62 -8.15 -31.19
C PHE A 16 21.79 -8.21 -29.67
N ALA A 17 23.04 -8.35 -29.23
CA ALA A 17 23.47 -7.90 -27.92
C ALA A 17 24.18 -6.57 -28.12
N ALA A 18 23.49 -5.46 -27.87
CA ALA A 18 24.13 -4.16 -27.70
C ALA A 18 24.10 -3.83 -26.19
N PRO A 19 25.25 -3.55 -25.56
CA PRO A 19 25.25 -3.04 -24.20
C PRO A 19 24.78 -1.58 -24.25
N LEU A 20 23.58 -1.32 -23.75
CA LEU A 20 23.17 0.04 -23.40
C LEU A 20 24.02 0.46 -22.20
N ALA A 21 25.15 1.12 -22.48
CA ALA A 21 25.86 1.93 -21.50
C ALA A 21 24.89 2.99 -20.98
N HIS A 22 24.28 2.72 -19.82
CA HIS A 22 23.44 3.67 -19.12
C HIS A 22 24.34 4.82 -18.67
N ALA A 23 24.14 5.99 -19.27
CA ALA A 23 24.63 7.23 -18.70
C ALA A 23 23.97 7.38 -17.33
N GLN A 24 24.77 7.33 -16.26
CA GLN A 24 24.29 7.64 -14.93
C GLN A 24 23.71 9.07 -14.94
N PRO A 25 22.43 9.26 -14.62
CA PRO A 25 21.90 10.60 -14.44
C PRO A 25 22.62 11.25 -13.25
N SER A 26 23.08 12.49 -13.44
CA SER A 26 23.61 13.31 -12.36
C SER A 26 22.53 13.46 -11.28
N PRO A 27 22.85 13.24 -9.99
CA PRO A 27 21.87 13.36 -8.93
C PRO A 27 21.38 14.81 -8.86
N ALA A 28 20.08 15.00 -9.05
CA ALA A 28 19.41 16.23 -8.68
C ALA A 28 19.76 16.50 -7.21
N THR A 29 20.41 17.62 -6.95
CA THR A 29 20.92 18.01 -5.64
C THR A 29 19.73 18.38 -4.75
N ALA A 30 19.10 17.37 -4.15
CA ALA A 30 18.21 17.59 -3.02
C ALA A 30 19.05 18.20 -1.90
N ALA A 31 18.53 19.28 -1.29
CA ALA A 31 19.13 19.85 -0.10
C ALA A 31 19.33 18.73 0.94
N PRO A 32 20.48 18.70 1.66
CA PRO A 32 20.72 17.66 2.65
C PRO A 32 19.62 17.73 3.71
N SER A 33 18.77 16.71 3.72
CA SER A 33 17.87 16.43 4.82
C SER A 33 18.71 16.24 6.09
N ALA A 34 18.21 16.74 7.22
CA ALA A 34 18.82 16.49 8.52
C ALA A 34 19.09 14.98 8.69
N PRO A 35 20.21 14.57 9.31
CA PRO A 35 20.51 13.16 9.49
C PRO A 35 19.33 12.49 10.20
N ALA A 36 18.77 11.47 9.55
CA ALA A 36 17.71 10.66 10.13
C ALA A 36 18.17 10.15 11.50
N SER A 37 17.30 10.25 12.50
CA SER A 37 17.54 9.67 13.82
C SER A 37 17.91 8.19 13.65
N THR A 38 19.09 7.79 14.09
CA THR A 38 19.55 6.39 14.04
C THR A 38 18.89 5.51 15.09
N LEU A 39 17.94 6.06 15.87
CA LEU A 39 17.23 5.31 16.90
C LEU A 39 16.03 4.60 16.28
N ILE A 40 16.00 3.27 16.42
CA ILE A 40 14.82 2.46 16.06
C ILE A 40 13.60 2.99 16.85
N PRO A 41 12.47 3.29 16.17
CA PRO A 41 11.33 3.89 16.85
C PRO A 41 10.51 2.88 17.67
N PHE A 42 10.69 1.58 17.47
CA PHE A 42 9.88 0.52 18.06
C PHE A 42 10.55 -0.19 19.25
N PRO A 43 9.79 -0.62 20.25
CA PRO A 43 10.34 -1.32 21.42
C PRO A 43 10.77 -2.76 21.10
N GLU A 44 11.83 -3.25 21.74
CA GLU A 44 12.37 -4.61 21.51
C GLU A 44 11.35 -5.75 21.55
N PRO A 45 10.39 -5.81 22.50
CA PRO A 45 9.38 -6.86 22.50
C PRO A 45 8.51 -6.87 21.25
N LEU A 46 8.26 -5.70 20.63
CA LEU A 46 7.52 -5.62 19.38
C LEU A 46 8.35 -6.13 18.20
N LEU A 47 9.62 -5.75 18.13
CA LEU A 47 10.56 -6.25 17.11
C LEU A 47 10.71 -7.77 17.19
N ALA A 48 10.88 -8.31 18.40
CA ALA A 48 11.00 -9.75 18.63
C ALA A 48 9.75 -10.51 18.17
N ARG A 49 8.54 -9.99 18.45
CA ARG A 49 7.29 -10.57 17.93
C ARG A 49 7.20 -10.51 16.41
N ALA A 50 7.49 -9.35 15.82
CA ALA A 50 7.46 -9.19 14.36
C ALA A 50 8.48 -10.11 13.65
N LEU A 51 9.65 -10.33 14.23
CA LEU A 51 10.65 -11.28 13.73
C LEU A 51 10.11 -12.71 13.74
N ALA A 52 9.40 -13.09 14.80
CA ALA A 52 8.82 -14.43 14.98
C ALA A 52 7.63 -14.73 14.05
N GLU A 53 7.00 -13.72 13.47
CA GLU A 53 5.92 -13.94 12.48
C GLU A 53 6.43 -14.73 11.27
N PRO A 54 5.60 -15.62 10.68
CA PRO A 54 5.89 -16.22 9.39
C PRO A 54 6.19 -15.16 8.32
N ALA A 55 6.93 -15.55 7.29
CA ALA A 55 7.06 -14.69 6.10
C ALA A 55 5.70 -14.63 5.37
N PRO A 56 5.30 -13.45 4.87
CA PRO A 56 3.99 -13.27 4.28
C PRO A 56 3.81 -14.10 3.01
N ARG A 57 2.56 -14.50 2.75
CA ARG A 57 2.16 -15.17 1.51
C ARG A 57 0.86 -14.60 0.97
N TRP A 58 0.79 -14.56 -0.35
CA TRP A 58 -0.40 -14.28 -1.13
C TRP A 58 -0.85 -15.49 -1.93
N LYS A 59 -2.11 -15.49 -2.37
CA LYS A 59 -2.67 -16.48 -3.28
C LYS A 59 -3.64 -15.80 -4.22
N PHE A 60 -3.55 -16.14 -5.49
CA PHE A 60 -4.62 -15.78 -6.40
C PHE A 60 -5.77 -16.77 -6.30
N SER A 61 -6.98 -16.25 -6.07
CA SER A 61 -8.23 -16.98 -6.21
C SER A 61 -9.26 -16.05 -6.87
N PRO A 62 -9.79 -16.39 -8.06
CA PRO A 62 -10.67 -15.49 -8.81
C PRO A 62 -11.84 -14.97 -7.98
N GLY A 63 -12.09 -13.65 -8.00
CA GLY A 63 -13.16 -13.01 -7.24
C GLY A 63 -13.03 -13.10 -5.72
N LYS A 64 -11.92 -13.66 -5.21
CA LYS A 64 -11.65 -13.80 -3.78
C LYS A 64 -10.36 -13.08 -3.42
N ARG A 65 -10.33 -12.62 -2.17
CA ARG A 65 -9.17 -11.95 -1.57
C ARG A 65 -8.46 -12.94 -0.67
N TYR A 66 -7.14 -13.03 -0.79
CA TYR A 66 -6.31 -13.81 0.13
C TYR A 66 -5.17 -12.95 0.63
N HIS A 67 -5.20 -12.60 1.92
CA HIS A 67 -4.16 -11.77 2.52
C HIS A 67 -3.86 -12.27 3.93
N GLU A 68 -2.59 -12.57 4.20
CA GLU A 68 -2.08 -12.85 5.54
C GLU A 68 -1.63 -11.55 6.21
N LEU A 69 -2.59 -10.64 6.44
CA LEU A 69 -2.33 -9.24 6.83
C LEU A 69 -1.33 -9.07 7.99
N PRO A 70 -1.43 -9.81 9.12
CA PRO A 70 -0.48 -9.63 10.23
C PRO A 70 0.97 -9.84 9.81
N HIS A 71 1.25 -10.84 8.98
CA HIS A 71 2.61 -11.18 8.54
C HIS A 71 3.18 -10.10 7.62
N VAL A 72 2.34 -9.49 6.77
CA VAL A 72 2.73 -8.39 5.88
C VAL A 72 3.06 -7.14 6.70
N PHE A 73 2.20 -6.79 7.67
CA PHE A 73 2.42 -5.61 8.51
C PHE A 73 3.61 -5.77 9.46
N ALA A 74 3.84 -6.97 9.98
CA ALA A 74 5.04 -7.27 10.74
C ALA A 74 6.31 -7.07 9.89
N LEU A 75 6.33 -7.57 8.64
CA LEU A 75 7.46 -7.37 7.75
C LEU A 75 7.67 -5.88 7.42
N GLN A 76 6.61 -5.10 7.24
CA GLN A 76 6.73 -3.67 7.02
C GLN A 76 7.34 -2.95 8.21
N LEU A 77 6.92 -3.27 9.43
CA LEU A 77 7.50 -2.73 10.66
C LEU A 77 9.00 -3.07 10.75
N LEU A 78 9.39 -4.29 10.41
CA LEU A 78 10.80 -4.69 10.37
C LEU A 78 11.59 -3.95 9.28
N ALA A 79 11.04 -3.79 8.08
CA ALA A 79 11.68 -3.05 6.99
C ALA A 79 11.90 -1.58 7.36
N LEU A 80 10.93 -0.96 8.02
CA LEU A 80 11.04 0.39 8.56
C LEU A 80 12.10 0.47 9.66
N SER A 81 12.17 -0.52 10.56
CA SER A 81 13.18 -0.60 11.61
C SER A 81 14.59 -0.75 11.04
N ALA A 82 14.76 -1.62 10.04
CA ALA A 82 16.02 -1.83 9.34
C ALA A 82 16.48 -0.59 8.55
N HIS A 83 15.55 0.27 8.12
CA HIS A 83 15.89 1.56 7.50
C HIS A 83 16.61 2.50 8.48
N PHE A 84 16.23 2.48 9.77
CA PHE A 84 16.85 3.30 10.81
C PHE A 84 18.13 2.69 11.38
N ASP A 85 18.11 1.39 11.69
CA ASP A 85 19.26 0.65 12.18
C ASP A 85 19.34 -0.74 11.54
N PRO A 86 20.00 -0.85 10.37
CA PRO A 86 20.09 -2.12 9.65
C PRO A 86 20.95 -3.17 10.37
N LEU A 87 21.81 -2.76 11.30
CA LEU A 87 22.73 -3.63 12.03
C LEU A 87 22.17 -4.09 13.39
N HIS A 88 20.99 -3.60 13.77
CA HIS A 88 20.33 -4.02 15.01
C HIS A 88 20.20 -5.54 15.08
N PRO A 89 20.54 -6.17 16.22
CA PRO A 89 20.48 -7.62 16.38
C PRO A 89 19.08 -8.20 16.12
N ALA A 90 19.04 -9.31 15.38
CA ALA A 90 17.83 -10.08 15.08
C ALA A 90 18.15 -11.57 15.20
N GLY A 91 18.15 -12.09 16.43
CA GLY A 91 18.64 -13.43 16.74
C GLY A 91 20.13 -13.56 16.41
N ASP A 92 20.49 -14.54 15.58
CA ASP A 92 21.86 -14.77 15.12
C ASP A 92 22.26 -13.90 13.90
N SER A 93 21.42 -12.93 13.53
CA SER A 93 21.60 -12.07 12.35
C SER A 93 21.35 -10.60 12.69
N THR A 94 21.26 -9.74 11.66
CA THR A 94 20.81 -8.35 11.79
C THR A 94 19.40 -8.16 11.24
N LEU A 95 18.73 -7.06 11.61
CA LEU A 95 17.43 -6.70 11.03
C LEU A 95 17.48 -6.66 9.50
N ALA A 96 18.54 -6.09 8.91
CA ALA A 96 18.66 -6.04 7.46
C ALA A 96 18.68 -7.43 6.81
N ALA A 97 19.45 -8.37 7.37
CA ALA A 97 19.51 -9.74 6.88
C ALA A 97 18.17 -10.47 7.05
N ALA A 98 17.49 -10.28 8.20
CA ALA A 98 16.19 -10.87 8.47
C ALA A 98 15.09 -10.35 7.53
N VAL A 99 15.07 -9.04 7.25
CA VAL A 99 14.15 -8.42 6.29
C VAL A 99 14.42 -8.95 4.88
N ALA A 100 15.67 -8.97 4.42
CA ALA A 100 16.03 -9.50 3.10
C ALA A 100 15.63 -10.98 2.96
N ALA A 101 15.82 -11.79 4.01
CA ALA A 101 15.37 -13.17 4.03
C ALA A 101 13.85 -13.31 3.88
N LYS A 102 13.04 -12.49 4.54
CA LYS A 102 11.58 -12.50 4.40
C LYS A 102 11.13 -11.99 3.03
N ILE A 103 11.76 -10.94 2.48
CA ILE A 103 11.49 -10.44 1.12
C ILE A 103 11.72 -11.55 0.08
N ARG A 104 12.85 -12.26 0.18
CA ARG A 104 13.19 -13.37 -0.71
C ARG A 104 12.08 -14.41 -0.80
N THR A 105 11.35 -14.68 0.28
CA THR A 105 10.30 -15.70 0.28
C THR A 105 9.14 -15.41 -0.66
N PHE A 106 8.85 -14.15 -0.99
CA PHE A 106 7.82 -13.80 -1.96
C PHE A 106 8.39 -13.33 -3.31
N LEU A 107 9.71 -13.21 -3.45
CA LEU A 107 10.37 -13.03 -4.76
C LEU A 107 10.77 -14.37 -5.40
N VAL A 108 11.14 -15.34 -4.57
CA VAL A 108 11.62 -16.66 -4.98
C VAL A 108 10.89 -17.71 -4.15
N SER A 109 9.89 -18.33 -4.78
CA SER A 109 9.12 -19.40 -4.14
C SER A 109 8.74 -20.48 -5.13
N GLU A 110 8.73 -21.71 -4.64
CA GLU A 110 8.12 -22.82 -5.35
C GLU A 110 6.59 -22.75 -5.26
N PRO A 111 5.86 -23.21 -6.29
CA PRO A 111 4.40 -23.29 -6.23
C PRO A 111 3.94 -24.24 -5.12
N ASP A 112 2.88 -23.86 -4.41
CA ASP A 112 2.21 -24.72 -3.45
C ASP A 112 1.28 -25.74 -4.15
N ALA A 113 0.56 -26.53 -3.36
CA ALA A 113 -0.34 -27.56 -3.87
C ALA A 113 -1.47 -27.02 -4.77
N ASP A 114 -1.84 -25.74 -4.61
CA ASP A 114 -2.86 -25.07 -5.42
C ASP A 114 -2.24 -24.38 -6.66
N GLY A 115 -0.93 -24.56 -6.88
CA GLY A 115 -0.16 -23.94 -7.95
C GLY A 115 0.08 -22.44 -7.75
N ASN A 116 -0.09 -21.92 -6.54
CA ASN A 116 0.22 -20.53 -6.20
C ASN A 116 1.67 -20.41 -5.72
N THR A 117 2.35 -19.37 -6.17
CA THR A 117 3.60 -18.92 -5.55
C THR A 117 3.27 -17.91 -4.45
N ARG A 118 4.28 -17.29 -3.83
CA ARG A 118 4.07 -16.44 -2.66
C ARG A 118 3.94 -14.96 -2.97
N GLU A 119 4.25 -14.49 -4.18
CA GLU A 119 4.15 -13.08 -4.52
C GLU A 119 2.69 -12.57 -4.54
N PRO A 120 2.47 -11.28 -4.22
CA PRO A 120 1.20 -10.60 -4.43
C PRO A 120 0.66 -10.76 -5.86
N GLU A 121 -0.65 -10.96 -6.00
CA GLU A 121 -1.31 -11.18 -7.30
C GLU A 121 -1.45 -9.91 -8.17
N ALA A 122 -1.12 -8.74 -7.63
CA ALA A 122 -1.18 -7.45 -8.33
C ALA A 122 -2.52 -7.20 -9.04
N LEU A 123 -3.64 -7.34 -8.33
CA LEU A 123 -4.99 -7.28 -8.89
C LEU A 123 -5.57 -5.85 -9.08
N GLY A 124 -5.04 -4.85 -8.40
CA GLY A 124 -5.61 -3.49 -8.35
C GLY A 124 -6.59 -3.28 -7.18
N GLY A 125 -7.06 -2.04 -7.00
CA GLY A 125 -8.11 -1.68 -6.03
C GLY A 125 -8.03 -2.36 -4.65
N LEU A 126 -8.96 -3.28 -4.36
CA LEU A 126 -9.05 -3.96 -3.06
C LEU A 126 -7.82 -4.79 -2.67
N GLY A 127 -6.97 -5.20 -3.62
CA GLY A 127 -5.69 -5.85 -3.29
C GLY A 127 -4.75 -4.94 -2.49
N GLY A 128 -5.00 -3.62 -2.54
CA GLY A 128 -4.23 -2.61 -1.84
C GLY A 128 -4.10 -2.84 -0.33
N TRP A 129 -5.01 -3.59 0.30
CA TRP A 129 -4.96 -3.95 1.73
C TRP A 129 -3.64 -4.58 2.16
N SER A 130 -3.01 -5.36 1.28
CA SER A 130 -1.71 -5.99 1.54
C SER A 130 -0.66 -5.59 0.52
N HIS A 131 -1.05 -5.26 -0.72
CA HIS A 131 -0.13 -4.86 -1.77
C HIS A 131 0.56 -3.52 -1.45
N ASN A 132 -0.14 -2.61 -0.78
CA ASN A 132 0.46 -1.35 -0.31
C ASN A 132 1.67 -1.62 0.57
N SER A 133 1.50 -2.37 1.66
CA SER A 133 2.60 -2.70 2.56
C SER A 133 3.73 -3.46 1.86
N ALA A 134 3.41 -4.38 0.93
CA ALA A 134 4.43 -5.04 0.11
C ALA A 134 5.23 -4.04 -0.76
N ALA A 135 4.57 -3.08 -1.39
CA ALA A 135 5.23 -2.02 -2.15
C ALA A 135 6.10 -1.13 -1.24
N GLN A 136 5.62 -0.75 -0.06
CA GLN A 136 6.41 0.01 0.92
C GLN A 136 7.65 -0.77 1.40
N ILE A 137 7.51 -2.08 1.65
CA ILE A 137 8.63 -2.95 2.02
C ILE A 137 9.72 -2.93 0.94
N LEU A 138 9.35 -3.07 -0.34
CA LEU A 138 10.31 -3.03 -1.44
C LEU A 138 10.95 -1.64 -1.60
N LEU A 139 10.19 -0.57 -1.43
CA LEU A 139 10.72 0.80 -1.42
C LEU A 139 11.72 1.02 -0.30
N LEU A 140 11.37 0.66 0.94
CA LEU A 140 12.27 0.75 2.09
C LEU A 140 13.52 -0.11 1.88
N ALA A 141 13.39 -1.32 1.34
CA ALA A 141 14.52 -2.17 1.02
C ALA A 141 15.47 -1.50 0.01
N ARG A 142 14.96 -0.98 -1.12
CA ARG A 142 15.77 -0.28 -2.13
C ARG A 142 16.42 1.00 -1.60
N ARG A 143 15.82 1.65 -0.59
CA ARG A 143 16.37 2.83 0.11
C ARG A 143 17.30 2.49 1.27
N THR A 144 17.52 1.21 1.56
CA THR A 144 18.36 0.73 2.67
C THR A 144 19.45 -0.18 2.13
N PRO A 145 20.67 0.32 1.85
CA PRO A 145 21.73 -0.46 1.20
C PRO A 145 21.99 -1.82 1.86
N ALA A 146 22.03 -1.88 3.19
CA ALA A 146 22.26 -3.13 3.91
C ALA A 146 21.17 -4.21 3.67
N VAL A 147 19.92 -3.81 3.40
CA VAL A 147 18.84 -4.74 3.03
C VAL A 147 18.95 -5.08 1.55
N TRP A 148 19.11 -4.08 0.69
CA TRP A 148 19.14 -4.27 -0.76
C TRP A 148 20.34 -5.11 -1.21
N ASP A 149 21.53 -4.84 -0.68
CA ASP A 149 22.77 -5.55 -1.03
C ASP A 149 22.79 -7.00 -0.49
N ALA A 150 21.90 -7.32 0.46
CA ALA A 150 21.69 -8.70 0.93
C ALA A 150 20.76 -9.52 -0.01
N LEU A 151 20.18 -8.88 -1.03
CA LEU A 151 19.46 -9.53 -2.12
C LEU A 151 20.40 -9.75 -3.32
N SER A 152 20.20 -10.84 -4.04
CA SER A 152 20.95 -11.13 -5.26
C SER A 152 20.51 -10.24 -6.44
N PRO A 153 21.32 -10.11 -7.51
CA PRO A 153 20.90 -9.38 -8.72
C PRO A 153 19.61 -9.92 -9.37
N GLU A 154 19.35 -11.22 -9.24
CA GLU A 154 18.09 -11.81 -9.71
C GLU A 154 16.91 -11.42 -8.81
N GLU A 155 17.12 -11.33 -7.50
CA GLU A 155 16.10 -10.86 -6.56
C GLU A 155 15.81 -9.37 -6.77
N HIS A 156 16.80 -8.55 -7.11
CA HIS A 156 16.57 -7.16 -7.53
C HIS A 156 15.65 -7.08 -8.75
N ARG A 157 15.96 -7.83 -9.81
CA ARG A 157 15.12 -7.89 -11.02
C ARG A 157 13.69 -8.33 -10.72
N ARG A 158 13.51 -9.30 -9.82
CA ARG A 158 12.19 -9.78 -9.40
C ARG A 158 11.43 -8.76 -8.59
N ALA A 159 12.11 -8.01 -7.71
CA ALA A 159 11.51 -6.90 -6.99
C ALA A 159 11.07 -5.78 -7.94
N ASP A 160 11.91 -5.40 -8.90
CA ASP A 160 11.55 -4.43 -9.96
C ASP A 160 10.34 -4.92 -10.76
N LEU A 161 10.34 -6.20 -11.17
CA LEU A 161 9.24 -6.79 -11.94
C LEU A 161 7.92 -6.79 -11.14
N LEU A 162 7.97 -7.11 -9.85
CA LEU A 162 6.80 -7.08 -8.97
C LEU A 162 6.28 -5.64 -8.77
N MET A 163 7.19 -4.66 -8.60
CA MET A 163 6.80 -3.25 -8.49
C MET A 163 6.18 -2.72 -9.79
N HIS A 164 6.69 -3.13 -10.96
CA HIS A 164 6.04 -2.82 -12.24
C HIS A 164 4.65 -3.47 -12.35
N ALA A 165 4.48 -4.72 -11.89
CA ALA A 165 3.18 -5.37 -11.89
C ALA A 165 2.17 -4.61 -11.00
N PHE A 166 2.60 -4.19 -9.81
CA PHE A 166 1.83 -3.30 -8.95
C PHE A 166 1.45 -1.99 -9.64
N ALA A 167 2.40 -1.36 -10.33
CA ALA A 167 2.18 -0.09 -11.00
C ALA A 167 1.18 -0.21 -12.17
N ILE A 168 1.23 -1.30 -12.95
CA ILE A 168 0.26 -1.58 -14.02
C ILE A 168 -1.14 -1.77 -13.44
N ALA A 169 -1.26 -2.51 -12.33
CA ALA A 169 -2.52 -2.73 -11.66
C ALA A 169 -3.11 -1.44 -11.07
N GLY A 170 -2.26 -0.57 -10.52
CA GLY A 170 -2.64 0.76 -10.09
C GLY A 170 -3.07 1.64 -11.26
N HIS A 171 -2.29 1.65 -12.35
CA HIS A 171 -2.62 2.40 -13.57
C HIS A 171 -3.99 1.98 -14.12
N PHE A 172 -4.20 0.69 -14.35
CA PHE A 172 -5.47 0.17 -14.85
C PHE A 172 -6.68 0.56 -13.99
N THR A 173 -6.52 0.51 -12.66
CA THR A 173 -7.63 0.77 -11.73
C THR A 173 -7.82 2.24 -11.37
N LEU A 174 -6.79 3.08 -11.48
CA LEU A 174 -6.81 4.46 -10.96
C LEU A 174 -6.66 5.53 -12.01
N ASP A 175 -5.97 5.28 -13.13
CA ASP A 175 -5.64 6.32 -14.10
C ASP A 175 -6.87 7.05 -14.61
N ASP A 176 -6.88 8.38 -14.63
CA ASP A 176 -8.06 9.20 -14.94
C ASP A 176 -8.72 8.84 -16.29
N ASP A 177 -7.96 8.29 -17.24
CA ASP A 177 -8.48 7.82 -18.53
C ASP A 177 -9.13 6.43 -18.48
N ASN A 178 -9.18 5.78 -17.31
CA ASN A 178 -9.74 4.43 -17.10
C ASN A 178 -10.94 4.42 -16.14
N ASP A 179 -12.02 3.74 -16.49
CA ASP A 179 -13.19 3.49 -15.61
C ASP A 179 -13.84 2.15 -15.97
N PHE A 180 -13.07 1.07 -15.88
CA PHE A 180 -13.51 -0.26 -16.31
C PHE A 180 -14.48 -0.95 -15.34
N GLY A 181 -14.63 -0.44 -14.11
CA GLY A 181 -15.54 -0.98 -13.12
C GLY A 181 -15.14 -2.36 -12.54
N VAL A 182 -13.92 -2.81 -12.79
CA VAL A 182 -13.42 -4.16 -12.46
C VAL A 182 -11.93 -4.12 -12.11
N LEU A 183 -11.46 -5.16 -11.44
CA LEU A 183 -10.04 -5.41 -11.16
C LEU A 183 -9.39 -6.26 -12.27
N LEU A 184 -8.07 -6.46 -12.21
CA LEU A 184 -7.33 -7.15 -13.28
C LEU A 184 -7.62 -8.64 -13.43
N ASP A 185 -8.33 -9.26 -12.48
CA ASP A 185 -8.87 -10.60 -12.68
C ASP A 185 -10.05 -10.61 -13.68
N GLY A 186 -10.61 -9.44 -14.00
CA GLY A 186 -11.77 -9.26 -14.86
C GLY A 186 -13.09 -9.73 -14.23
N VAL A 187 -13.09 -10.00 -12.92
CA VAL A 187 -14.25 -10.54 -12.18
C VAL A 187 -14.61 -9.66 -10.99
N ALA A 188 -13.63 -9.33 -10.13
CA ALA A 188 -13.90 -8.56 -8.93
C ALA A 188 -14.28 -7.12 -9.27
N LEU A 189 -15.45 -6.69 -8.76
CA LEU A 189 -15.96 -5.35 -9.01
C LEU A 189 -15.13 -4.29 -8.30
N TYR A 190 -15.01 -3.13 -8.94
CA TYR A 190 -14.29 -1.99 -8.39
C TYR A 190 -14.82 -0.67 -8.92
N GLN A 191 -14.75 0.38 -8.11
CA GLN A 191 -14.98 1.75 -8.56
C GLN A 191 -14.06 2.71 -7.81
N LYS A 192 -13.50 3.69 -8.52
CA LYS A 192 -12.62 4.72 -7.93
C LYS A 192 -13.33 5.68 -6.97
N SER A 193 -14.66 5.77 -7.11
CA SER A 193 -15.51 6.60 -6.26
C SER A 193 -15.86 5.95 -4.93
N TRP A 194 -15.55 4.65 -4.76
CA TRP A 194 -15.79 3.96 -3.51
C TRP A 194 -14.97 4.53 -2.35
N ASN A 195 -15.32 4.07 -1.16
CA ASN A 195 -14.76 4.58 0.08
C ASN A 195 -13.22 4.43 0.13
N PRO A 196 -12.55 5.34 0.86
CA PRO A 196 -11.12 5.30 1.16
C PRO A 196 -10.50 3.90 1.28
N ASN A 197 -11.04 3.04 2.15
CA ASN A 197 -10.50 1.72 2.42
C ASN A 197 -10.40 0.81 1.16
N ILE A 198 -11.07 1.13 0.05
CA ILE A 198 -11.02 0.36 -1.20
C ILE A 198 -10.04 0.95 -2.22
N VAL A 199 -9.95 2.27 -2.28
CA VAL A 199 -9.21 2.99 -3.34
C VAL A 199 -7.78 3.29 -2.91
N GLU A 200 -7.60 3.64 -1.63
CA GLU A 200 -6.36 4.22 -1.13
C GLU A 200 -5.15 3.33 -1.28
N GLY A 201 -5.32 2.02 -1.09
CA GLY A 201 -4.19 1.11 -1.08
C GLY A 201 -3.43 1.10 -2.39
N TYR A 202 -4.12 1.26 -3.53
CA TYR A 202 -3.43 1.34 -4.82
C TYR A 202 -2.94 2.74 -5.18
N VAL A 203 -3.51 3.81 -4.61
CA VAL A 203 -2.92 5.15 -4.73
C VAL A 203 -1.59 5.21 -3.99
N ASP A 204 -1.50 4.55 -2.83
CA ASP A 204 -0.28 4.41 -2.05
C ASP A 204 0.76 3.51 -2.74
N VAL A 205 0.31 2.46 -3.44
CA VAL A 205 1.17 1.65 -4.33
C VAL A 205 1.74 2.51 -5.46
N MET A 206 0.92 3.32 -6.14
CA MET A 206 1.39 4.21 -7.20
C MET A 206 2.37 5.27 -6.67
N THR A 207 2.12 5.77 -5.46
CA THR A 207 3.03 6.67 -4.75
C THR A 207 4.37 5.99 -4.49
N ALA A 208 4.37 4.75 -3.97
CA ALA A 208 5.58 3.99 -3.74
C ALA A 208 6.34 3.65 -5.03
N ALA A 209 5.64 3.22 -6.08
CA ALA A 209 6.23 2.91 -7.38
C ALA A 209 6.90 4.14 -8.01
N SER A 210 6.26 5.31 -7.92
CA SER A 210 6.87 6.57 -8.36
C SER A 210 8.15 6.90 -7.58
N LEU A 211 8.16 6.69 -6.25
CA LEU A 211 9.35 6.92 -5.42
C LEU A 211 10.43 5.84 -5.60
N TYR A 212 10.07 4.68 -6.15
CA TYR A 212 10.94 3.54 -6.41
C TYR A 212 11.71 3.69 -7.72
N PHE A 213 11.01 3.98 -8.82
CA PHE A 213 11.60 4.14 -10.16
C PHE A 213 11.88 5.60 -10.54
N GLY A 214 11.07 6.53 -10.05
CA GLY A 214 10.98 7.89 -10.57
C GLY A 214 9.87 8.01 -11.61
N ALA A 215 9.24 9.19 -11.66
CA ALA A 215 8.06 9.45 -12.49
C ALA A 215 8.32 9.26 -14.00
N ASP A 216 9.44 9.76 -14.51
CA ASP A 216 9.76 9.71 -15.94
C ASP A 216 10.04 8.28 -16.40
N GLU A 217 10.80 7.51 -15.61
CA GLU A 217 11.09 6.10 -15.88
C GLU A 217 9.80 5.27 -15.88
N LEU A 218 8.95 5.47 -14.88
CA LEU A 218 7.70 4.71 -14.76
C LEU A 218 6.70 5.05 -15.88
N ASN A 219 6.56 6.33 -16.26
CA ASN A 219 5.75 6.70 -17.42
C ASN A 219 6.35 6.21 -18.75
N ALA A 220 7.69 6.16 -18.88
CA ALA A 220 8.33 5.57 -20.06
C ALA A 220 8.05 4.08 -20.18
N PHE A 221 8.08 3.36 -19.05
CA PHE A 221 7.67 1.97 -18.97
C PHE A 221 6.20 1.80 -19.42
N PHE A 222 5.27 2.60 -18.91
CA PHE A 222 3.85 2.52 -19.30
C PHE A 222 3.61 2.72 -20.79
N ARG A 223 4.16 3.78 -21.38
CA ARG A 223 4.01 4.05 -22.83
C ARG A 223 4.51 2.91 -23.72
N THR A 224 5.52 2.19 -23.25
CA THR A 224 6.15 1.08 -23.99
C THR A 224 5.69 -0.30 -23.55
N PHE A 225 4.73 -0.38 -22.61
CA PHE A 225 4.24 -1.63 -22.06
C PHE A 225 3.70 -2.56 -23.16
N ASP A 226 4.14 -3.81 -23.10
CA ASP A 226 3.68 -4.91 -23.96
C ASP A 226 3.31 -6.11 -23.06
N PHE A 227 2.05 -6.54 -23.15
CA PHE A 227 1.51 -7.55 -22.25
C PHE A 227 2.20 -8.91 -22.41
N ASP A 228 2.49 -9.32 -23.64
CA ASP A 228 3.06 -10.64 -23.91
C ASP A 228 4.52 -10.70 -23.44
N ALA A 229 5.30 -9.66 -23.74
CA ALA A 229 6.68 -9.54 -23.28
C ALA A 229 6.77 -9.44 -21.75
N PHE A 230 5.82 -8.75 -21.11
CA PHE A 230 5.80 -8.63 -19.64
C PHE A 230 5.37 -9.93 -18.97
N THR A 231 4.33 -10.59 -19.45
CA THR A 231 3.90 -11.90 -18.91
C THR A 231 4.94 -12.99 -19.13
N GLU A 232 5.71 -12.94 -20.20
CA GLU A 232 6.88 -13.81 -20.39
C GLU A 232 7.95 -13.59 -19.30
N GLN A 233 8.23 -12.34 -18.92
CA GLN A 233 9.13 -12.03 -17.81
C GLN A 233 8.60 -12.56 -16.48
N LEU A 234 7.29 -12.40 -16.21
CA LEU A 234 6.64 -12.97 -15.03
C LEU A 234 6.77 -14.49 -15.00
N ARG A 235 6.66 -15.15 -16.16
CA ARG A 235 6.80 -16.61 -16.28
C ARG A 235 8.21 -17.06 -15.99
N ILE A 236 9.23 -16.37 -16.50
CA ILE A 236 10.64 -16.63 -16.21
C ILE A 236 10.94 -16.41 -14.73
N ALA A 237 10.35 -15.38 -14.12
CA ALA A 237 10.44 -15.10 -12.69
C ALA A 237 9.61 -16.07 -11.82
N ASN A 238 8.80 -16.95 -12.41
CA ASN A 238 7.86 -17.83 -11.69
C ASN A 238 6.84 -17.06 -10.82
N PHE A 239 6.40 -15.87 -11.24
CA PHE A 239 5.32 -15.12 -10.57
C PHE A 239 3.95 -15.63 -11.02
N ARG A 240 3.53 -16.77 -10.46
CA ARG A 240 2.30 -17.48 -10.86
C ARG A 240 1.03 -16.78 -10.39
N ASN A 241 1.01 -16.09 -9.26
CA ASN A 241 -0.17 -15.38 -8.77
C ASN A 241 -0.50 -14.20 -9.69
N VAL A 242 0.50 -13.38 -10.07
CA VAL A 242 0.31 -12.28 -11.03
C VAL A 242 -0.16 -12.82 -12.38
N LEU A 243 0.53 -13.84 -12.91
CA LEU A 243 0.15 -14.47 -14.18
C LEU A 243 -1.28 -14.98 -14.16
N ARG A 244 -1.64 -15.78 -13.16
CA ARG A 244 -2.98 -16.36 -13.05
C ARG A 244 -4.05 -15.28 -12.92
N CYS A 245 -3.77 -14.19 -12.21
CA CYS A 245 -4.68 -13.05 -12.10
C CYS A 245 -4.90 -12.41 -13.48
N TRP A 246 -3.83 -11.97 -14.13
CA TRP A 246 -3.91 -11.15 -15.34
C TRP A 246 -4.36 -11.94 -16.57
N THR A 247 -4.16 -13.26 -16.58
CA THR A 247 -4.63 -14.14 -17.65
C THR A 247 -5.93 -14.86 -17.28
N HIS A 248 -6.56 -14.55 -16.14
CA HIS A 248 -7.82 -15.20 -15.76
C HIS A 248 -8.92 -14.91 -16.77
N THR A 249 -9.07 -13.63 -17.13
CA THR A 249 -10.01 -13.16 -18.13
C THR A 249 -9.26 -12.76 -19.41
N PRO A 250 -9.40 -13.50 -20.53
CA PRO A 250 -8.59 -13.27 -21.73
C PRO A 250 -8.68 -11.85 -22.31
N ALA A 251 -9.81 -11.17 -22.14
CA ALA A 251 -10.02 -9.81 -22.61
C ALA A 251 -9.11 -8.77 -21.91
N MET A 252 -8.56 -9.07 -20.73
CA MET A 252 -7.69 -8.15 -19.98
C MET A 252 -6.43 -7.79 -20.74
N ARG A 253 -5.87 -8.72 -21.54
CA ARG A 253 -4.70 -8.46 -22.39
C ARG A 253 -4.91 -7.27 -23.31
N ASP A 254 -5.98 -7.30 -24.10
CA ASP A 254 -6.25 -6.26 -25.10
C ASP A 254 -6.70 -4.97 -24.42
N LEU A 255 -7.45 -5.08 -23.31
CA LEU A 255 -7.91 -3.93 -22.53
C LEU A 255 -6.75 -3.15 -21.90
N LEU A 256 -5.75 -3.84 -21.36
CA LEU A 256 -4.54 -3.23 -20.81
C LEU A 256 -3.76 -2.49 -21.89
N MET A 257 -3.59 -3.09 -23.07
CA MET A 257 -2.74 -2.49 -24.11
C MET A 257 -3.44 -1.40 -24.91
N ASN A 258 -4.72 -1.57 -25.22
CA ASN A 258 -5.42 -0.74 -26.21
C ASN A 258 -6.63 0.01 -25.62
N GLY A 259 -6.96 -0.22 -24.35
CA GLY A 259 -8.19 0.28 -23.75
C GLY A 259 -9.43 -0.30 -24.43
N GLY A 260 -10.50 0.49 -24.42
CA GLY A 260 -11.77 0.14 -25.04
C GLY A 260 -12.89 0.05 -24.02
N THR A 261 -13.78 -0.91 -24.24
CA THR A 261 -14.98 -1.12 -23.41
C THR A 261 -14.92 -2.50 -22.78
N PHE A 262 -15.25 -2.60 -21.50
CA PHE A 262 -15.36 -3.86 -20.79
C PHE A 262 -16.71 -3.97 -20.10
N ARG A 263 -17.35 -5.13 -20.23
CA ARG A 263 -18.58 -5.43 -19.51
C ARG A 263 -18.24 -6.34 -18.34
N ALA A 264 -18.37 -5.83 -17.12
CA ALA A 264 -18.15 -6.62 -15.93
C ALA A 264 -19.07 -7.86 -15.94
N PRO A 265 -18.58 -9.05 -15.53
CA PRO A 265 -19.41 -10.25 -15.46
C PRO A 265 -20.69 -9.98 -14.66
N GLY A 266 -21.81 -10.49 -15.18
CA GLY A 266 -23.12 -10.40 -14.52
C GLY A 266 -23.50 -11.72 -13.88
N GLU A 267 -24.07 -11.61 -12.67
CA GLU A 267 -24.76 -12.65 -11.87
C GLU A 267 -23.93 -13.57 -10.97
N SER A 268 -23.81 -13.16 -9.70
CA SER A 268 -23.97 -14.04 -8.54
C SER A 268 -24.58 -13.22 -7.39
N ALA A 269 -25.84 -13.48 -7.09
CA ALA A 269 -26.57 -13.06 -5.87
C ALA A 269 -26.32 -11.64 -5.33
N GLY A 270 -27.02 -10.63 -5.91
CA GLY A 270 -27.26 -9.36 -5.21
C GLY A 270 -26.27 -8.22 -5.44
N GLU A 271 -25.22 -8.42 -6.24
CA GLU A 271 -24.28 -7.36 -6.60
C GLU A 271 -24.88 -6.44 -7.70
N LYS A 272 -25.33 -5.24 -7.30
CA LYS A 272 -26.00 -4.24 -8.17
C LYS A 272 -25.14 -3.67 -9.32
N LEU A 273 -23.88 -4.09 -9.45
CA LEU A 273 -22.93 -3.61 -10.47
C LEU A 273 -22.53 -4.70 -11.48
N GLY A 274 -23.01 -5.94 -11.33
CA GLY A 274 -22.80 -6.96 -12.36
C GLY A 274 -23.41 -6.54 -13.71
N GLY A 275 -22.66 -6.69 -14.80
CA GLY A 275 -23.10 -6.27 -16.13
C GLY A 275 -22.97 -4.78 -16.43
N THR A 276 -22.36 -3.98 -15.56
CA THR A 276 -21.97 -2.60 -15.91
C THR A 276 -20.95 -2.60 -17.04
N VAL A 277 -21.01 -1.54 -17.84
CA VAL A 277 -20.09 -1.31 -18.95
C VAL A 277 -19.17 -0.18 -18.53
N GLY A 278 -17.88 -0.50 -18.41
CA GLY A 278 -16.82 0.45 -18.16
C GLY A 278 -15.99 0.71 -19.42
N HIS A 279 -15.24 1.81 -19.42
CA HIS A 279 -14.45 2.26 -20.57
C HIS A 279 -13.09 2.77 -20.12
N GLY A 280 -12.09 2.77 -21.00
CA GLY A 280 -10.83 3.41 -20.69
C GLY A 280 -9.78 3.36 -21.79
N ALA A 281 -8.64 4.00 -21.56
CA ALA A 281 -7.51 4.05 -22.48
C ALA A 281 -6.52 2.86 -22.34
N GLY A 282 -6.64 2.06 -21.28
CA GLY A 282 -5.64 1.05 -20.93
C GLY A 282 -4.46 1.70 -20.19
N VAL A 283 -3.26 1.11 -20.28
CA VAL A 283 -2.09 1.56 -19.50
C VAL A 283 -0.96 2.16 -20.34
N ARG A 284 -1.14 2.30 -21.66
CA ARG A 284 -0.10 2.80 -22.59
C ARG A 284 -0.12 4.32 -22.77
N ASN A 285 -0.33 5.04 -21.69
CA ASN A 285 -0.31 6.50 -21.59
C ASN A 285 0.46 6.91 -20.30
N ASP A 286 0.52 8.22 -20.04
CA ASP A 286 1.08 8.74 -18.80
C ASP A 286 0.05 8.61 -17.69
N PHE A 287 0.49 8.19 -16.49
CA PHE A 287 -0.42 8.04 -15.36
C PHE A 287 -0.82 9.40 -14.77
N THR A 288 -2.12 9.56 -14.56
CA THR A 288 -2.73 10.65 -13.80
C THR A 288 -3.84 10.16 -12.87
N TYR A 289 -3.94 10.72 -11.67
CA TYR A 289 -5.04 10.43 -10.76
C TYR A 289 -5.56 11.72 -10.12
N LEU A 290 -6.83 12.04 -10.37
CA LEU A 290 -7.46 13.30 -10.00
C LEU A 290 -6.65 14.52 -10.46
N GLY A 291 -6.06 14.43 -11.66
CA GLY A 291 -5.21 15.43 -12.27
C GLY A 291 -3.78 15.51 -11.72
N TYR A 292 -3.40 14.66 -10.75
CA TYR A 292 -2.03 14.60 -10.23
C TYR A 292 -1.21 13.54 -10.97
N THR A 293 0.02 13.92 -11.34
CA THR A 293 0.94 13.05 -12.06
C THR A 293 1.83 12.26 -11.09
N LEU A 294 2.56 11.26 -11.62
CA LEU A 294 3.59 10.54 -10.84
C LEU A 294 4.69 11.45 -10.29
N ALA A 295 4.94 12.62 -10.89
CA ALA A 295 5.91 13.59 -10.37
C ALA A 295 5.44 14.29 -9.08
N GLN A 296 4.20 14.01 -8.63
CA GLN A 296 3.59 14.61 -7.45
C GLN A 296 3.18 13.53 -6.42
N PRO A 297 4.10 12.67 -5.96
CA PRO A 297 3.77 11.56 -5.05
C PRO A 297 3.13 12.03 -3.74
N TRP A 298 3.54 13.20 -3.23
CA TRP A 298 2.89 13.81 -2.08
C TRP A 298 1.42 14.17 -2.33
N GLU A 299 1.10 14.68 -3.52
CA GLU A 299 -0.28 15.06 -3.83
C GLU A 299 -1.17 13.82 -3.98
N LEU A 300 -0.66 12.75 -4.60
CA LEU A 300 -1.32 11.46 -4.66
C LEU A 300 -1.69 10.96 -3.26
N TYR A 301 -0.71 10.88 -2.35
CA TYR A 301 -0.96 10.52 -0.94
C TYR A 301 -1.97 11.47 -0.27
N ARG A 302 -1.75 12.78 -0.40
CA ARG A 302 -2.57 13.82 0.26
C ARG A 302 -4.05 13.73 -0.12
N THR A 303 -4.37 13.45 -1.38
CA THR A 303 -5.77 13.33 -1.81
C THR A 303 -6.53 12.28 -0.99
N GLN A 304 -5.89 11.15 -0.72
CA GLN A 304 -6.47 10.07 0.05
C GLN A 304 -6.50 10.36 1.55
N ALA A 305 -5.39 10.84 2.11
CA ALA A 305 -5.36 11.24 3.52
C ALA A 305 -6.46 12.27 3.86
N ASN A 306 -6.75 13.19 2.93
CA ASN A 306 -7.87 14.13 3.06
C ASN A 306 -9.24 13.45 3.06
N ARG A 307 -9.44 12.39 2.28
CA ARG A 307 -10.70 11.62 2.23
C ARG A 307 -10.85 10.74 3.47
N GLN A 308 -9.79 10.05 3.90
CA GLN A 308 -9.84 9.18 5.08
C GLN A 308 -10.12 9.97 6.35
N PHE A 309 -9.41 11.06 6.62
CA PHE A 309 -9.52 11.80 7.88
C PHE A 309 -10.39 13.07 7.73
N CYS A 310 -11.60 12.91 7.19
CA CYS A 310 -12.46 14.04 6.79
C CYS A 310 -13.63 14.35 7.73
N LYS A 311 -13.92 13.51 8.74
CA LYS A 311 -15.15 13.65 9.55
C LYS A 311 -14.89 14.30 10.90
N THR A 312 -15.89 14.99 11.42
CA THR A 312 -15.90 15.39 12.82
C THR A 312 -16.14 14.16 13.68
N ALA A 313 -15.29 13.93 14.67
CA ALA A 313 -15.39 12.80 15.58
C ALA A 313 -16.73 12.80 16.32
N ARG A 314 -17.43 11.68 16.16
CA ARG A 314 -18.71 11.39 16.79
C ARG A 314 -18.71 9.97 17.31
N THR A 315 -19.16 9.81 18.54
CA THR A 315 -19.36 8.49 19.14
C THR A 315 -20.73 7.93 18.76
N ILE A 316 -21.73 8.82 18.70
CA ILE A 316 -23.12 8.49 18.40
C ILE A 316 -23.47 8.99 16.99
N VAL A 317 -23.68 8.05 16.09
CA VAL A 317 -24.16 8.26 14.73
C VAL A 317 -25.53 7.62 14.61
N THR A 318 -26.52 8.37 14.12
CA THR A 318 -27.86 7.84 13.83
C THR A 318 -27.81 7.02 12.55
N ILE A 319 -28.15 5.73 12.64
CA ILE A 319 -28.12 4.81 11.50
C ILE A 319 -29.47 4.79 10.79
N CYS A 320 -30.53 4.42 11.50
CA CYS A 320 -31.91 4.41 11.00
C CYS A 320 -32.89 4.34 12.17
N GLY A 321 -33.96 5.16 12.14
CA GLY A 321 -34.90 5.25 13.27
C GLY A 321 -34.19 5.50 14.60
N ASP A 322 -34.42 4.63 15.58
CA ASP A 322 -33.78 4.69 16.91
C ASP A 322 -32.40 4.01 16.98
N ASN A 323 -31.94 3.37 15.89
CA ASN A 323 -30.64 2.72 15.86
C ASN A 323 -29.51 3.74 15.84
N ARG A 324 -28.64 3.66 16.85
CA ARG A 324 -27.50 4.55 17.04
C ARG A 324 -26.28 3.76 17.48
N THR A 325 -25.11 4.23 17.06
CA THR A 325 -23.84 3.72 17.56
C THR A 325 -23.57 4.16 18.99
N HIS A 326 -22.76 3.40 19.73
CA HIS A 326 -22.27 3.77 21.05
C HIS A 326 -21.06 2.91 21.46
N LEU A 327 -20.34 3.36 22.49
CA LEU A 327 -19.28 2.60 23.15
C LEU A 327 -19.88 1.53 24.06
N LEU A 328 -19.21 0.39 24.14
CA LEU A 328 -19.60 -0.73 25.00
C LEU A 328 -18.96 -0.68 26.39
N GLN A 329 -18.15 0.35 26.67
CA GLN A 329 -17.55 0.59 27.99
C GLN A 329 -16.73 -0.60 28.49
N ARG A 330 -16.04 -1.30 27.59
CA ARG A 330 -15.24 -2.49 27.93
C ARG A 330 -13.98 -2.18 28.71
N ALA A 331 -13.40 -1.00 28.50
CA ALA A 331 -12.14 -0.61 29.12
C ALA A 331 -12.31 0.50 30.16
N SER A 332 -13.34 1.34 30.02
CA SER A 332 -13.66 2.40 30.98
C SER A 332 -15.15 2.72 31.02
N ALA A 333 -15.55 3.63 31.91
CA ALA A 333 -16.93 4.13 32.00
C ALA A 333 -17.28 5.16 30.92
N ALA A 334 -16.39 5.44 29.96
CA ALA A 334 -16.58 6.49 28.98
C ALA A 334 -17.78 6.23 28.06
N THR A 335 -18.66 7.23 27.93
CA THR A 335 -19.81 7.18 27.01
C THR A 335 -19.54 7.91 25.70
N LEU A 336 -18.47 8.71 25.64
CA LEU A 336 -18.02 9.45 24.48
C LEU A 336 -16.51 9.30 24.30
N SER A 337 -16.06 9.38 23.05
CA SER A 337 -14.65 9.49 22.68
C SER A 337 -14.06 10.79 23.22
N PRO A 338 -12.80 10.79 23.71
CA PRO A 338 -12.11 12.01 24.10
C PRO A 338 -11.85 12.96 22.91
N PHE A 339 -12.07 12.47 21.69
CA PHE A 339 -11.90 13.23 20.46
C PHE A 339 -13.20 13.89 19.96
N GLU A 340 -14.33 13.69 20.65
CA GLU A 340 -15.65 14.19 20.24
C GLU A 340 -15.61 15.67 19.79
N GLY A 341 -16.20 15.97 18.63
CA GLY A 341 -16.25 17.33 18.07
C GLY A 341 -15.00 17.79 17.31
N GLN A 342 -13.89 17.04 17.33
CA GLN A 342 -12.67 17.38 16.60
C GLN A 342 -12.70 16.85 15.16
N ILE A 343 -12.15 17.60 14.21
CA ILE A 343 -12.01 17.15 12.81
C ILE A 343 -10.88 16.13 12.67
N GLY A 344 -11.14 15.04 11.94
CA GLY A 344 -10.14 14.02 11.62
C GLY A 344 -10.60 12.58 11.82
N MET A 345 -11.84 12.34 12.29
CA MET A 345 -12.40 10.99 12.37
C MET A 345 -12.36 10.30 11.01
N CYS A 346 -12.03 9.01 11.03
CA CYS A 346 -11.99 8.17 9.85
C CYS A 346 -13.35 8.18 9.12
N ALA A 347 -13.33 8.30 7.79
CA ALA A 347 -14.52 8.40 6.95
C ALA A 347 -15.52 7.27 7.21
N GLU A 348 -15.00 6.07 7.47
CA GLU A 348 -15.80 4.84 7.63
C GLU A 348 -16.63 4.78 8.91
N PHE A 349 -16.44 5.71 9.85
CA PHE A 349 -17.36 5.89 10.98
C PHE A 349 -18.63 6.68 10.61
N GLU A 350 -18.65 7.40 9.49
CA GLU A 350 -19.83 8.15 9.03
C GLU A 350 -19.84 8.19 7.50
N SER A 351 -20.13 7.03 6.92
CA SER A 351 -20.12 6.77 5.47
C SER A 351 -21.41 6.08 5.02
N THR A 352 -21.47 5.70 3.75
CA THR A 352 -22.54 4.88 3.19
C THR A 352 -21.97 3.65 2.50
N ASP A 353 -22.67 2.53 2.62
CA ASP A 353 -22.46 1.33 1.80
C ASP A 353 -23.75 0.96 1.05
N TRP A 354 -23.76 -0.19 0.38
CA TRP A 354 -24.90 -0.66 -0.44
C TRP A 354 -26.23 -0.75 0.31
N ASN A 355 -26.20 -0.90 1.63
CA ASN A 355 -27.37 -1.10 2.47
C ASN A 355 -27.63 0.10 3.41
N GLY A 356 -27.03 1.27 3.11
CA GLY A 356 -27.34 2.54 3.75
C GLY A 356 -26.19 3.10 4.58
N MET A 357 -26.52 3.75 5.69
CA MET A 357 -25.54 4.36 6.58
C MET A 357 -24.63 3.30 7.20
N ARG A 358 -23.32 3.56 7.15
CA ARG A 358 -22.28 2.72 7.75
C ARG A 358 -21.49 3.51 8.78
N SER A 359 -21.23 2.85 9.90
CA SER A 359 -20.32 3.30 10.93
C SER A 359 -19.59 2.09 11.49
N SER A 360 -18.34 1.88 11.11
CA SER A 360 -17.64 0.64 11.40
C SER A 360 -16.19 0.83 11.79
N THR A 361 -15.83 0.30 12.96
CA THR A 361 -14.45 0.23 13.45
C THR A 361 -13.56 -0.62 12.55
N SER A 362 -14.04 -1.75 12.03
CA SER A 362 -13.24 -2.62 11.14
C SER A 362 -12.92 -1.91 9.82
N TYR A 363 -13.91 -1.30 9.17
CA TYR A 363 -13.66 -0.54 7.94
C TYR A 363 -12.80 0.70 8.19
N ALA A 364 -12.97 1.39 9.32
CA ALA A 364 -12.09 2.49 9.72
C ALA A 364 -10.64 2.03 9.92
N PHE A 365 -10.44 0.83 10.48
CA PHE A 365 -9.12 0.20 10.58
C PHE A 365 -8.55 -0.16 9.21
N GLU A 366 -9.33 -0.73 8.30
CA GLU A 366 -8.90 -1.04 6.93
C GLU A 366 -8.43 0.20 6.15
N GLY A 367 -9.07 1.35 6.31
CA GLY A 367 -8.55 2.60 5.74
C GLY A 367 -7.28 3.08 6.46
N SER A 368 -7.25 2.96 7.79
CA SER A 368 -6.12 3.43 8.60
C SER A 368 -4.84 2.62 8.40
N MET A 369 -4.93 1.30 8.19
CA MET A 369 -3.76 0.45 7.94
C MET A 369 -3.05 0.83 6.63
N LEU A 370 -3.81 1.32 5.62
CA LEU A 370 -3.25 1.84 4.37
C LEU A 370 -2.52 3.17 4.63
N GLN A 371 -3.22 4.12 5.23
CA GLN A 371 -2.68 5.46 5.50
C GLN A 371 -1.44 5.46 6.39
N LEU A 372 -1.43 4.65 7.46
CA LEU A 372 -0.29 4.56 8.36
C LEU A 372 0.94 3.92 7.69
N SER A 373 0.71 2.94 6.81
CA SER A 373 1.76 2.25 6.07
C SER A 373 2.56 3.20 5.17
N ILE A 374 1.87 3.98 4.32
CA ILE A 374 2.51 4.96 3.45
C ILE A 374 3.06 6.15 4.24
N ALA A 375 2.33 6.67 5.23
CA ALA A 375 2.77 7.83 6.01
C ALA A 375 4.10 7.55 6.72
N ALA A 376 4.21 6.38 7.36
CA ALA A 376 5.47 5.96 8.00
C ALA A 376 6.61 5.88 6.99
N THR A 377 6.36 5.36 5.79
CA THR A 377 7.37 5.26 4.73
C THR A 377 7.78 6.64 4.21
N LEU A 378 6.82 7.54 3.96
CA LEU A 378 7.10 8.91 3.51
C LEU A 378 7.91 9.70 4.54
N HIS A 379 7.61 9.56 5.83
CA HIS A 379 8.43 10.16 6.88
C HIS A 379 9.85 9.60 6.88
N ALA A 380 9.99 8.27 6.85
CA ALA A 380 11.30 7.60 6.94
C ALA A 380 12.26 8.01 5.82
N ILE A 381 11.76 8.12 4.59
CA ILE A 381 12.58 8.48 3.43
C ILE A 381 12.65 9.99 3.16
N GLY A 382 12.05 10.83 4.04
CA GLY A 382 12.05 12.28 3.90
C GLY A 382 11.16 12.83 2.77
N ALA A 383 10.17 12.05 2.32
CA ALA A 383 9.19 12.46 1.30
C ALA A 383 7.91 13.08 1.89
N TRP A 384 7.72 13.01 3.22
CA TRP A 384 6.66 13.73 3.91
C TRP A 384 6.90 15.25 3.85
N ARG A 385 5.87 16.03 3.50
CA ARG A 385 5.99 17.50 3.47
C ARG A 385 5.56 18.12 4.80
N ASP A 386 6.48 18.77 5.50
CA ASP A 386 6.16 19.60 6.68
C ASP A 386 5.73 21.02 6.30
N ASP A 387 4.74 21.14 5.43
CA ASP A 387 4.05 22.40 5.14
C ASP A 387 2.69 22.46 5.86
N ALA A 388 1.92 23.52 5.62
CA ALA A 388 0.61 23.69 6.26
C ALA A 388 -0.35 22.53 5.94
N ALA A 389 -0.27 21.94 4.74
CA ALA A 389 -1.11 20.82 4.36
C ALA A 389 -0.68 19.55 5.09
N GLY A 390 0.62 19.26 5.14
CA GLY A 390 1.14 18.11 5.89
C GLY A 390 0.84 18.19 7.39
N ARG A 391 1.03 19.36 8.02
CA ARG A 391 0.66 19.55 9.44
C ARG A 391 -0.83 19.37 9.69
N SER A 392 -1.68 19.83 8.77
CA SER A 392 -3.13 19.63 8.85
C SER A 392 -3.52 18.15 8.74
N ILE A 393 -2.86 17.38 7.87
CA ILE A 393 -3.07 15.93 7.76
C ILE A 393 -2.61 15.25 9.06
N ALA A 394 -1.39 15.52 9.54
CA ALA A 394 -0.87 14.93 10.76
C ALA A 394 -1.76 15.22 11.98
N GLN A 395 -2.33 16.42 12.08
CA GLN A 395 -3.30 16.75 13.13
C GLN A 395 -4.57 15.91 13.01
N ARG A 396 -5.14 15.78 11.81
CA ARG A 396 -6.36 14.98 11.59
C ARG A 396 -6.13 13.49 11.76
N MET A 397 -4.97 12.97 11.35
CA MET A 397 -4.54 11.60 11.66
C MET A 397 -4.48 11.38 13.18
N SER A 398 -3.97 12.33 13.95
CA SER A 398 -3.94 12.23 15.41
C SER A 398 -5.33 12.10 16.03
N VAL A 399 -6.32 12.81 15.48
CA VAL A 399 -7.72 12.69 15.90
C VAL A 399 -8.29 11.35 15.45
N GLY A 400 -8.16 11.01 14.16
CA GLY A 400 -8.77 9.83 13.58
C GLY A 400 -8.24 8.50 14.11
N ILE A 401 -6.91 8.38 14.23
CA ILE A 401 -6.27 7.18 14.77
C ILE A 401 -6.49 7.08 16.28
N GLY A 402 -6.44 8.21 16.99
CA GLY A 402 -6.76 8.25 18.42
C GLY A 402 -8.20 7.82 18.71
N ASP A 403 -9.15 8.35 17.95
CA ASP A 403 -10.58 8.01 18.04
C ASP A 403 -10.84 6.54 17.68
N LEU A 404 -10.23 6.04 16.60
CA LEU A 404 -10.31 4.63 16.21
C LEU A 404 -9.78 3.70 17.31
N LEU A 405 -8.57 3.96 17.82
CA LEU A 405 -7.96 3.15 18.87
C LEU A 405 -8.80 3.17 20.15
N PHE A 406 -9.32 4.33 20.53
CA PHE A 406 -10.18 4.48 21.69
C PHE A 406 -11.48 3.68 21.54
N LYS A 407 -12.20 3.84 20.42
CA LYS A 407 -13.42 3.09 20.11
C LYS A 407 -13.19 1.57 20.06
N ALA A 408 -12.06 1.13 19.51
CA ALA A 408 -11.69 -0.28 19.47
C ALA A 408 -11.46 -0.84 20.88
N ARG A 409 -10.77 -0.11 21.76
CA ARG A 409 -10.51 -0.53 23.15
C ARG A 409 -11.77 -0.58 24.00
N GLU A 410 -12.65 0.43 23.86
CA GLU A 410 -13.92 0.45 24.60
C GLU A 410 -14.95 -0.56 24.05
N GLY A 411 -14.68 -1.13 22.88
CA GLY A 411 -15.67 -1.83 22.08
C GLY A 411 -16.68 -0.86 21.50
N TYR A 412 -17.03 -1.09 20.24
CA TYR A 412 -17.92 -0.20 19.50
C TYR A 412 -19.06 -1.00 18.89
N ARG A 413 -20.29 -0.56 19.18
CA ARG A 413 -21.47 -0.98 18.44
C ARG A 413 -21.62 -0.09 17.21
N GLY A 414 -21.33 -0.66 16.05
CA GLY A 414 -21.43 -0.04 14.74
C GLY A 414 -22.45 -0.72 13.83
N TRP A 415 -22.50 -0.28 12.57
CA TRP A 415 -23.33 -0.84 11.51
C TRP A 415 -22.55 -0.94 10.20
N SER A 416 -22.72 -2.05 9.49
CA SER A 416 -22.28 -2.22 8.11
C SER A 416 -23.13 -3.24 7.37
N LEU A 417 -23.33 -3.03 6.07
CA LEU A 417 -24.16 -3.87 5.20
C LEU A 417 -25.59 -4.04 5.75
N GLY A 418 -26.14 -3.01 6.39
CA GLY A 418 -27.47 -3.02 7.00
C GLY A 418 -27.58 -3.85 8.29
N GLN A 419 -26.47 -4.34 8.83
CA GLN A 419 -26.42 -5.17 10.02
C GLN A 419 -25.64 -4.48 11.14
N GLU A 420 -26.08 -4.71 12.37
CA GLU A 420 -25.31 -4.35 13.55
C GLU A 420 -24.01 -5.14 13.58
N ARG A 421 -22.92 -4.46 13.96
CA ARG A 421 -21.60 -5.04 14.17
C ARG A 421 -21.08 -4.60 15.53
N ILE A 422 -20.62 -5.55 16.32
CA ILE A 422 -19.90 -5.26 17.55
C ILE A 422 -18.43 -5.58 17.28
N VAL A 423 -17.56 -4.60 17.47
CA VAL A 423 -16.13 -4.72 17.17
C VAL A 423 -15.32 -4.20 18.35
N TRP A 424 -14.30 -4.94 18.78
CA TRP A 424 -13.30 -4.47 19.74
C TRP A 424 -11.89 -4.98 19.41
N LEU A 425 -10.90 -4.35 20.05
CA LEU A 425 -9.49 -4.45 19.68
C LEU A 425 -8.99 -5.90 19.63
N GLU A 426 -9.08 -6.62 20.75
CA GLU A 426 -8.45 -7.93 20.92
C GLU A 426 -9.10 -9.02 20.07
N GLN A 427 -10.43 -8.98 19.93
CA GLN A 427 -11.14 -10.01 19.19
C GLN A 427 -11.09 -9.78 17.67
N ASP A 428 -11.23 -8.53 17.23
CA ASP A 428 -11.58 -8.26 15.83
C ASP A 428 -10.47 -7.55 15.05
N LEU A 429 -9.66 -6.70 15.70
CA LEU A 429 -8.61 -5.95 14.99
C LEU A 429 -7.21 -6.58 15.13
N GLN A 430 -6.91 -7.20 16.28
CA GLN A 430 -5.63 -7.91 16.45
C GLN A 430 -5.43 -9.02 15.41
N PRO A 431 -6.44 -9.87 15.08
CA PRO A 431 -6.31 -10.85 14.01
C PRO A 431 -6.07 -10.23 12.62
N LEU A 432 -6.41 -8.96 12.43
CA LEU A 432 -6.14 -8.20 11.21
C LEU A 432 -4.76 -7.51 11.23
N GLY A 433 -3.98 -7.67 12.31
CA GLY A 433 -2.62 -7.14 12.44
C GLY A 433 -2.54 -5.75 13.07
N SER A 434 -3.55 -5.33 13.85
CA SER A 434 -3.51 -4.03 14.54
C SER A 434 -2.31 -3.86 15.48
N ASP A 435 -1.77 -4.96 15.98
CA ASP A 435 -0.57 -4.99 16.84
C ASP A 435 0.72 -4.57 16.11
N TYR A 436 0.71 -4.49 14.78
CA TYR A 436 1.80 -3.98 13.96
C TYR A 436 1.47 -2.62 13.33
N ILE A 437 0.20 -2.38 13.00
CA ILE A 437 -0.26 -1.13 12.40
C ILE A 437 -0.31 0.03 13.41
N PHE A 438 -0.94 -0.17 14.58
CA PHE A 438 -1.05 0.93 15.56
C PHE A 438 0.30 1.42 16.10
N PRO A 439 1.32 0.57 16.30
CA PRO A 439 2.67 1.04 16.63
C PRO A 439 3.29 2.00 15.61
N LEU A 440 2.97 1.90 14.31
CA LEU A 440 3.42 2.90 13.32
C LEU A 440 2.97 4.31 13.72
N TRP A 441 1.81 4.43 14.36
CA TRP A 441 1.35 5.68 14.95
C TRP A 441 1.95 5.94 16.33
N THR A 442 1.72 5.05 17.30
CA THR A 442 2.01 5.32 18.72
C THR A 442 3.50 5.46 19.02
N ASP A 443 4.33 4.70 18.31
CA ASP A 443 5.75 4.56 18.63
C ASP A 443 6.63 5.33 17.64
N TYR A 444 6.10 5.65 16.45
CA TYR A 444 6.84 6.37 15.41
C TYR A 444 6.22 7.73 15.07
N LEU A 445 5.15 7.78 14.27
CA LEU A 445 4.60 9.01 13.69
C LEU A 445 4.16 10.06 14.74
N ALA A 446 3.57 9.63 15.87
CA ALA A 446 3.11 10.55 16.91
C ALA A 446 4.26 11.12 17.76
N ARG A 447 5.41 10.42 17.87
CA ARG A 447 6.55 10.84 18.71
C ARG A 447 7.39 11.93 18.07
N GLU A 448 7.56 11.90 16.74
CA GLU A 448 8.23 12.99 16.00
C GLU A 448 7.58 14.36 16.24
N LYS A 449 6.26 14.37 16.48
CA LYS A 449 5.53 15.60 16.81
C LYS A 449 5.84 16.13 18.21
N SER A 450 6.03 15.24 19.18
CA SER A 450 6.34 15.61 20.56
C SER A 450 7.78 16.15 20.70
N SER A 451 8.72 15.67 19.88
CA SER A 451 10.10 16.19 19.85
C SER A 451 10.21 17.53 19.11
N ALA A 452 9.40 17.76 18.07
CA ALA A 452 9.35 19.03 17.34
C ALA A 452 8.65 20.17 18.11
N ALA A 453 7.83 19.85 19.11
CA ALA A 453 7.07 20.82 19.91
C ALA A 453 7.80 21.32 21.19
N ALA A 454 9.01 20.84 21.47
CA ALA A 454 9.79 21.33 22.62
C ALA A 454 10.34 22.74 22.33
N PRO A 455 9.92 23.79 23.05
CA PRO A 455 10.54 25.10 22.91
C PRO A 455 12.00 25.02 23.36
N ALA A 456 12.90 25.61 22.57
CA ALA A 456 14.30 25.78 22.95
C ALA A 456 14.35 26.42 24.34
N ALA A 457 14.92 25.69 25.31
CA ALA A 457 15.10 26.19 26.66
C ALA A 457 15.92 27.48 26.59
N THR A 458 15.30 28.61 26.91
CA THR A 458 15.97 29.89 27.05
C THR A 458 17.09 29.74 28.08
N PRO A 459 18.35 30.09 27.75
CA PRO A 459 19.42 30.04 28.73
C PRO A 459 19.08 30.95 29.92
N SER A 460 19.06 30.36 31.11
CA SER A 460 18.95 31.06 32.38
C SER A 460 20.02 32.15 32.45
N ALA A 461 19.60 33.41 32.47
CA ALA A 461 20.46 34.53 32.79
C ALA A 461 20.75 34.48 34.30
N HIS A 462 21.95 34.01 34.65
CA HIS A 462 22.53 34.23 35.96
C HIS A 462 22.72 35.74 36.18
N ALA A 463 21.83 36.35 36.97
CA ALA A 463 22.08 37.65 37.56
C ALA A 463 23.01 37.47 38.77
N SER A 464 24.29 37.77 38.56
CA SER A 464 25.25 38.03 39.62
C SER A 464 24.92 39.36 40.29
N GLY A 465 24.36 39.31 41.49
CA GLY A 465 24.28 40.47 42.39
C GLY A 465 25.57 40.58 43.21
N GLN A 466 26.39 41.58 42.91
CA GLN A 466 27.33 42.19 43.85
C GLN A 466 27.17 43.72 43.78
N ASN A 467 27.15 44.30 44.98
CA ASN A 467 26.98 45.71 45.40
C ASN A 467 25.55 46.23 45.53
#